data_AF-A0A946E0L5-F1
#
_entry.id   AF-A0A946E0L5-F1
#
_cell.length_a   1.000
_cell.length_b   1.000
_cell.length_c   1.000
_cell.angle_alpha   90.00
_cell.angle_beta   90.00
_cell.angle_gamma   90.00
#
_symmetry.space_group_name_H-M   'P 1'
#
loop_
_entity.id
_entity.type
_entity.pdbx_description
1 polymer ?
#
loop_
_entity_poly.entity_id
_entity_poly.type
_entity_poly.pdbx_seq_one_letter_code
_entity_poly.pdbx_strand_id
1 'polypeptide(L)'
;MSVSKQALEALIAPRRVAVVGATTRQEAAGNRVLLHAAGPRFTGTVVGVNPRYEEVEGRPCFASLEAMPDTPDCAIMVVADSRVEAAVEDAARAGVKGIVLLGRLYDPGHDNPSLSQRVSAIAREAGMAVCGANCMGLFNSIDDCRLSLGDVTGIDLPGRIALLSHSGSTWSGLGSNHRPVRFSVGVSMGNEVATGVPDYLNYLIERPETAAVAMVLESVRDGERFIGAIEAADKAGVPVVALKLGRSDLAREFALSHSGALAGDDRVYDAVFARHNVVRVDALDEMMD
;
A
#
# COMPACT_ATOMS: atom_id res chain seq x y z
N MET A 1 -14.36 5.43 9.71
CA MET A 1 -14.66 4.00 9.94
C MET A 1 -13.36 3.22 9.76
N SER A 2 -13.11 2.21 10.60
CA SER A 2 -11.94 1.34 10.43
C SER A 2 -12.16 0.33 9.32
N VAL A 3 -11.09 -0.01 8.62
CA VAL A 3 -11.11 -1.08 7.60
C VAL A 3 -11.16 -2.43 8.32
N SER A 4 -11.95 -3.38 7.81
CA SER A 4 -12.06 -4.70 8.43
C SER A 4 -10.75 -5.49 8.30
N LYS A 5 -10.48 -6.35 9.28
CA LYS A 5 -9.33 -7.28 9.24
C LYS A 5 -9.37 -8.17 7.99
N GLN A 6 -10.55 -8.62 7.57
CA GLN A 6 -10.72 -9.43 6.36
C GLN A 6 -10.29 -8.68 5.10
N ALA A 7 -10.63 -7.39 4.98
CA ALA A 7 -10.23 -6.59 3.82
C ALA A 7 -8.71 -6.32 3.82
N LEU A 8 -8.11 -6.08 4.98
CA LEU A 8 -6.66 -5.94 5.11
C LEU A 8 -5.92 -7.25 4.79
N GLU A 9 -6.43 -8.39 5.24
CA GLU A 9 -5.90 -9.71 4.87
C GLU A 9 -6.00 -9.92 3.35
N ALA A 10 -7.14 -9.59 2.74
CA ALA A 10 -7.32 -9.69 1.30
C ALA A 10 -6.36 -8.79 0.51
N LEU A 11 -5.93 -7.65 1.06
CA LEU A 11 -4.96 -6.75 0.45
C LEU A 11 -3.50 -7.21 0.64
N ILE A 12 -3.15 -7.64 1.85
CA ILE A 12 -1.75 -7.88 2.27
C ILE A 12 -1.32 -9.34 2.08
N ALA A 13 -2.23 -10.29 2.26
CA ALA A 13 -2.00 -11.73 2.11
C ALA A 13 -3.01 -12.37 1.14
N PRO A 14 -3.17 -11.85 -0.10
CA PRO A 14 -4.11 -12.39 -1.06
C PRO A 14 -3.69 -13.79 -1.53
N ARG A 15 -4.67 -14.66 -1.77
CA ARG A 15 -4.48 -15.95 -2.45
C ARG A 15 -4.88 -15.86 -3.92
N ARG A 16 -5.70 -14.90 -4.32
CA ARG A 16 -6.18 -14.71 -5.69
C ARG A 16 -6.01 -13.26 -6.08
N VAL A 17 -5.12 -13.01 -7.02
CA VAL A 17 -4.73 -11.67 -7.47
C VAL A 17 -5.16 -11.45 -8.91
N ALA A 18 -5.80 -10.32 -9.17
CA ALA A 18 -6.08 -9.84 -10.52
C ALA A 18 -5.21 -8.63 -10.88
N VAL A 19 -4.57 -8.66 -12.04
CA VAL A 19 -3.81 -7.54 -12.60
C VAL A 19 -4.66 -6.83 -13.66
N VAL A 20 -5.33 -5.75 -13.26
CA VAL A 20 -6.17 -4.96 -14.16
C VAL A 20 -5.29 -4.05 -15.01
N GLY A 21 -5.39 -4.19 -16.33
CA GLY A 21 -4.47 -3.55 -17.28
C GLY A 21 -3.30 -4.45 -17.68
N ALA A 22 -3.38 -5.77 -17.43
CA ALA A 22 -2.44 -6.76 -17.94
C ALA A 22 -2.25 -6.63 -19.47
N THR A 23 -1.04 -6.86 -19.97
CA THR A 23 -0.73 -6.70 -21.40
C THR A 23 0.47 -7.54 -21.81
N THR A 24 0.50 -7.96 -23.08
CA THR A 24 1.64 -8.63 -23.71
C THR A 24 2.73 -7.66 -24.17
N ARG A 25 2.51 -6.34 -24.05
CA ARG A 25 3.54 -5.35 -24.36
C ARG A 25 4.63 -5.42 -23.30
N GLN A 26 5.79 -5.94 -23.70
CA GLN A 26 6.97 -6.02 -22.84
C GLN A 26 7.31 -4.65 -22.22
N GLU A 27 7.82 -4.70 -20.99
CA GLU A 27 8.21 -3.54 -20.18
C GLU A 27 7.07 -2.59 -19.75
N ALA A 28 5.86 -2.75 -20.30
CA ALA A 28 4.71 -2.00 -19.83
C ALA A 28 4.38 -2.36 -18.38
N ALA A 29 3.92 -1.37 -17.60
CA ALA A 29 3.60 -1.54 -16.18
C ALA A 29 2.74 -2.79 -15.90
N GLY A 30 1.67 -3.01 -16.67
CA GLY A 30 0.78 -4.15 -16.46
C GLY A 30 1.42 -5.51 -16.75
N ASN A 31 2.38 -5.55 -17.68
CA ASN A 31 3.17 -6.74 -17.97
C ASN A 31 4.14 -7.04 -16.82
N ARG A 32 4.89 -6.02 -16.38
CA ARG A 32 5.86 -6.14 -15.27
C ARG A 32 5.19 -6.55 -13.96
N VAL A 33 4.08 -5.93 -13.61
CA VAL A 33 3.29 -6.30 -12.42
C VAL A 33 2.86 -7.75 -12.52
N LEU A 34 2.35 -8.21 -13.66
CA LEU A 34 1.92 -9.60 -13.83
C LEU A 34 3.09 -10.57 -13.65
N LEU A 35 4.24 -10.30 -14.26
CA LEU A 35 5.44 -11.15 -14.15
C LEU A 35 5.93 -11.30 -12.70
N HIS A 36 5.91 -10.21 -11.92
CA HIS A 36 6.51 -10.18 -10.59
C HIS A 36 5.51 -10.39 -9.45
N ALA A 37 4.21 -10.41 -9.72
CA ALA A 37 3.14 -10.54 -8.71
C ALA A 37 3.30 -11.74 -7.76
N ALA A 38 3.88 -12.82 -8.25
CA ALA A 38 4.06 -14.08 -7.53
C ALA A 38 5.49 -14.57 -7.71
N GLY A 39 6.19 -14.79 -6.59
CA GLY A 39 7.46 -15.49 -6.59
C GLY A 39 7.31 -17.01 -6.48
N PRO A 40 8.42 -17.77 -6.47
CA PRO A 40 8.41 -19.23 -6.46
C PRO A 40 7.70 -19.87 -5.26
N ARG A 41 7.54 -19.15 -4.13
CA ARG A 41 6.88 -19.65 -2.92
C ARG A 41 5.39 -19.29 -2.85
N PHE A 42 4.90 -18.47 -3.78
CA PHE A 42 3.49 -18.08 -3.80
C PHE A 42 2.60 -19.28 -4.12
N THR A 43 1.62 -19.54 -3.25
CA THR A 43 0.71 -20.69 -3.38
C THR A 43 -0.68 -20.32 -3.91
N GLY A 44 -0.87 -19.04 -4.20
CA GLY A 44 -2.10 -18.49 -4.77
C GLY A 44 -2.12 -18.50 -6.30
N THR A 45 -3.12 -17.84 -6.87
CA THR A 45 -3.26 -17.62 -8.30
C THR A 45 -3.13 -16.14 -8.65
N VAL A 46 -2.51 -15.87 -9.80
CA VAL A 46 -2.46 -14.53 -10.38
C VAL A 46 -2.99 -14.62 -11.80
N VAL A 47 -3.92 -13.74 -12.14
CA VAL A 47 -4.53 -13.67 -13.48
C VAL A 47 -4.49 -12.24 -14.02
N GLY A 48 -4.55 -12.12 -15.34
CA GLY A 48 -4.69 -10.83 -16.02
C GLY A 48 -6.16 -10.41 -16.14
N VAL A 49 -6.40 -9.09 -16.20
CA VAL A 49 -7.69 -8.54 -16.63
C VAL A 49 -7.45 -7.50 -17.73
N ASN A 50 -7.87 -7.83 -18.94
CA ASN A 50 -7.83 -6.99 -20.12
C ASN A 50 -8.72 -7.60 -21.23
N PRO A 51 -9.71 -6.87 -21.77
CA PRO A 51 -10.62 -7.38 -22.80
C PRO A 51 -9.97 -7.73 -24.14
N ARG A 52 -8.70 -7.38 -24.34
CA ARG A 52 -7.98 -7.66 -25.60
C ARG A 52 -7.24 -8.99 -25.61
N TYR A 53 -7.12 -9.66 -24.46
CA TYR A 53 -6.29 -10.86 -24.33
C TYR A 53 -7.04 -11.94 -23.57
N GLU A 54 -6.89 -13.19 -24.02
CA GLU A 54 -7.34 -14.38 -23.30
C GLU A 54 -6.22 -14.95 -22.42
N GLU A 55 -4.96 -14.62 -22.74
CA GLU A 55 -3.76 -15.04 -22.00
C GLU A 55 -2.68 -13.95 -22.07
N VAL A 56 -1.94 -13.76 -20.97
CA VAL A 56 -0.76 -12.88 -20.89
C VAL A 56 0.32 -13.57 -20.08
N GLU A 57 1.54 -13.72 -20.62
CA GLU A 57 2.68 -14.40 -19.95
C GLU A 57 2.33 -15.81 -19.43
N GLY A 58 1.56 -16.59 -20.20
CA GLY A 58 1.15 -17.95 -19.82
C GLY A 58 0.08 -18.00 -18.72
N ARG A 59 -0.51 -16.87 -18.34
CA ARG A 59 -1.56 -16.77 -17.32
C ARG A 59 -2.90 -16.40 -17.96
N PRO A 60 -4.02 -17.00 -17.51
CA PRO A 60 -5.35 -16.61 -17.98
C PRO A 60 -5.58 -15.10 -17.85
N CYS A 61 -6.21 -14.51 -18.86
CA CYS A 61 -6.61 -13.12 -18.88
C CYS A 61 -8.11 -13.01 -19.15
N PHE A 62 -8.83 -12.33 -18.28
CA PHE A 62 -10.28 -12.16 -18.36
C PHE A 62 -10.64 -10.77 -18.88
N ALA A 63 -11.81 -10.64 -19.50
CA ALA A 63 -12.23 -9.35 -20.06
C ALA A 63 -12.57 -8.31 -18.98
N SER A 64 -13.06 -8.77 -17.83
CA SER A 64 -13.41 -7.95 -16.66
C SER A 64 -13.26 -8.77 -15.38
N LEU A 65 -13.32 -8.10 -14.22
CA LEU A 65 -13.32 -8.77 -12.92
C LEU A 65 -14.57 -9.65 -12.72
N GLU A 66 -15.72 -9.24 -13.26
CA GLU A 66 -16.99 -9.98 -13.21
C GLU A 66 -16.98 -11.25 -14.09
N ALA A 67 -16.15 -11.28 -15.13
CA ALA A 67 -16.01 -12.44 -16.01
C ALA A 67 -15.13 -13.56 -15.43
N MET A 68 -14.49 -13.32 -14.27
CA MET A 68 -13.68 -14.31 -13.59
C MET A 68 -14.56 -15.36 -12.92
N PRO A 69 -14.15 -16.64 -12.91
CA PRO A 69 -14.90 -17.70 -12.23
C PRO A 69 -14.95 -17.49 -10.71
N ASP A 70 -13.90 -16.90 -10.14
CA ASP A 70 -13.80 -16.63 -8.71
C ASP A 70 -13.38 -15.16 -8.47
N THR A 71 -14.10 -14.44 -7.60
CA THR A 71 -13.82 -13.04 -7.25
C THR A 71 -12.44 -12.86 -6.63
N PRO A 72 -11.47 -12.13 -7.22
CA PRO A 72 -10.13 -12.02 -6.63
C PRO A 72 -10.16 -11.41 -5.22
N ASP A 73 -9.21 -11.81 -4.36
CA ASP A 73 -9.04 -11.22 -3.03
C ASP A 73 -8.54 -9.77 -3.19
N CYS A 74 -7.52 -9.60 -4.05
CA CYS A 74 -6.92 -8.31 -4.37
C CYS A 74 -6.88 -8.05 -5.88
N ALA A 75 -7.16 -6.81 -6.28
CA ALA A 75 -6.90 -6.33 -7.63
C ALA A 75 -5.88 -5.17 -7.63
N ILE A 76 -4.83 -5.29 -8.42
CA ILE A 76 -3.87 -4.21 -8.68
C ILE A 76 -4.24 -3.47 -9.96
N MET A 77 -4.47 -2.16 -9.83
CA MET A 77 -5.00 -1.30 -10.90
C MET A 77 -3.87 -0.63 -11.66
N VAL A 78 -3.61 -1.13 -12.86
CA VAL A 78 -2.62 -0.58 -13.80
C VAL A 78 -3.34 0.09 -14.98
N VAL A 79 -4.21 1.04 -14.64
CA VAL A 79 -5.03 1.80 -15.59
C VAL A 79 -4.76 3.30 -15.48
N ALA A 80 -5.15 4.04 -16.52
CA ALA A 80 -5.05 5.50 -16.50
C ALA A 80 -6.06 6.10 -15.52
N ASP A 81 -5.75 7.28 -14.96
CA ASP A 81 -6.62 7.98 -14.01
C ASP A 81 -8.04 8.20 -14.57
N SER A 82 -8.19 8.41 -15.89
CA SER A 82 -9.51 8.54 -16.54
C SER A 82 -10.38 7.29 -16.52
N ARG A 83 -9.83 6.13 -16.15
CA ARG A 83 -10.54 4.83 -16.09
C ARG A 83 -10.58 4.23 -14.70
N VAL A 84 -9.90 4.86 -13.73
CA VAL A 84 -9.71 4.26 -12.40
C VAL A 84 -11.00 4.21 -11.60
N GLU A 85 -11.87 5.22 -11.73
CA GLU A 85 -13.17 5.27 -11.04
C GLU A 85 -14.03 4.07 -11.45
N ALA A 86 -14.29 3.90 -12.75
CA ALA A 86 -15.02 2.75 -13.28
C ALA A 86 -14.36 1.40 -12.90
N ALA A 87 -13.03 1.31 -12.93
CA ALA A 87 -12.34 0.07 -12.53
C ALA A 87 -12.54 -0.26 -11.04
N VAL A 88 -12.62 0.74 -10.17
CA VAL A 88 -12.91 0.55 -8.74
C VAL A 88 -14.38 0.21 -8.51
N GLU A 89 -15.31 0.77 -9.28
CA GLU A 89 -16.72 0.36 -9.28
C GLU A 89 -16.89 -1.10 -9.72
N ASP A 90 -16.22 -1.51 -10.79
CA ASP A 90 -16.22 -2.90 -11.27
C ASP A 90 -15.70 -3.85 -10.18
N ALA A 91 -14.63 -3.47 -9.48
CA ALA A 91 -14.07 -4.25 -8.39
C ALA A 91 -15.04 -4.34 -7.20
N ALA A 92 -15.73 -3.24 -6.86
CA ALA A 92 -16.75 -3.22 -5.83
C ALA A 92 -17.92 -4.16 -6.17
N ARG A 93 -18.43 -4.12 -7.42
CA ARG A 93 -19.52 -5.00 -7.87
C ARG A 93 -19.10 -6.47 -7.92
N ALA A 94 -17.87 -6.75 -8.34
CA ALA A 94 -17.33 -8.11 -8.32
C ALA A 94 -17.09 -8.64 -6.89
N GLY A 95 -17.10 -7.79 -5.87
CA GLY A 95 -16.92 -8.15 -4.46
C GLY A 95 -15.47 -8.22 -4.00
N VAL A 96 -14.55 -7.61 -4.74
CA VAL A 96 -13.11 -7.55 -4.39
C VAL A 96 -12.94 -6.81 -3.06
N LYS A 97 -12.01 -7.26 -2.22
CA LYS A 97 -11.80 -6.70 -0.87
C LYS A 97 -10.50 -5.92 -0.71
N GLY A 98 -9.45 -6.24 -1.48
CA GLY A 98 -8.20 -5.49 -1.53
C GLY A 98 -8.00 -4.80 -2.89
N ILE A 99 -7.56 -3.54 -2.88
CA ILE A 99 -7.20 -2.81 -4.10
C ILE A 99 -5.83 -2.16 -3.95
N VAL A 100 -4.99 -2.25 -4.98
CA VAL A 100 -3.75 -1.46 -5.08
C VAL A 100 -3.92 -0.42 -6.18
N LEU A 101 -3.83 0.86 -5.82
CA LEU A 101 -3.94 1.99 -6.74
C LEU A 101 -2.57 2.65 -6.95
N LEU A 102 -1.95 2.39 -8.11
CA LEU A 102 -0.63 2.95 -8.43
C LEU A 102 -0.72 4.40 -8.94
N GLY A 103 -1.77 4.72 -9.70
CA GLY A 103 -1.99 6.03 -10.31
C GLY A 103 -2.19 7.15 -9.29
N ARG A 104 -2.01 8.40 -9.69
CA ARG A 104 -2.09 9.55 -8.78
C ARG A 104 -3.51 9.92 -8.39
N LEU A 105 -4.50 9.47 -9.17
CA LEU A 105 -5.85 10.02 -9.16
C LEU A 105 -5.81 11.53 -9.47
N TYR A 106 -5.00 11.91 -10.45
CA TYR A 106 -4.86 13.31 -10.85
C TYR A 106 -6.18 13.83 -11.40
N ASP A 107 -6.61 14.94 -10.82
CA ASP A 107 -7.79 15.70 -11.19
C ASP A 107 -7.32 17.13 -11.53
N PRO A 108 -7.53 17.62 -12.77
CA PRO A 108 -7.10 18.96 -13.16
C PRO A 108 -7.89 20.09 -12.45
N GLY A 109 -8.72 19.78 -11.45
CA GLY A 109 -9.22 20.75 -10.48
C GLY A 109 -10.55 21.39 -10.86
N HIS A 110 -11.37 20.70 -11.65
CA HIS A 110 -12.68 21.21 -12.09
C HIS A 110 -13.86 20.39 -11.56
N ASP A 111 -13.60 19.20 -10.99
CA ASP A 111 -14.64 18.34 -10.45
C ASP A 111 -14.83 18.57 -8.93
N ASN A 112 -16.09 18.56 -8.49
CA ASN A 112 -16.44 18.49 -7.07
C ASN A 112 -17.62 17.51 -6.90
N PRO A 113 -17.44 16.37 -6.22
CA PRO A 113 -16.20 15.90 -5.58
C PRO A 113 -15.10 15.54 -6.58
N SER A 114 -13.84 15.70 -6.16
CA SER A 114 -12.65 15.32 -6.95
C SER A 114 -12.58 13.81 -7.19
N LEU A 115 -11.82 13.38 -8.21
CA LEU A 115 -11.62 11.95 -8.52
C LEU A 115 -11.18 11.12 -7.30
N SER A 116 -10.24 11.63 -6.50
CA SER A 116 -9.78 10.96 -5.27
C SER A 116 -10.90 10.77 -4.24
N GLN A 117 -11.78 11.77 -4.08
CA GLN A 117 -12.91 11.68 -3.17
C GLN A 117 -13.97 10.67 -3.65
N ARG A 118 -14.25 10.62 -4.96
CA ARG A 118 -15.19 9.64 -5.54
C ARG A 118 -14.68 8.22 -5.38
N VAL A 119 -13.43 7.96 -5.75
CA VAL A 119 -12.77 6.65 -5.58
C VAL A 119 -12.73 6.23 -4.11
N SER A 120 -12.41 7.16 -3.20
CA SER A 120 -12.44 6.90 -1.75
C SER A 120 -13.84 6.49 -1.27
N ALA A 121 -14.88 7.19 -1.71
CA ALA A 121 -16.26 6.90 -1.33
C ALA A 121 -16.66 5.48 -1.78
N ILE A 122 -16.43 5.13 -3.05
CA ILE A 122 -16.74 3.80 -3.60
C ILE A 122 -16.03 2.70 -2.78
N ALA A 123 -14.74 2.88 -2.51
CA ALA A 123 -13.96 1.90 -1.75
C ALA A 123 -14.47 1.72 -0.32
N ARG A 124 -14.82 2.81 0.36
CA ARG A 124 -15.35 2.77 1.73
C ARG A 124 -16.74 2.15 1.79
N GLU A 125 -17.63 2.50 0.88
CA GLU A 125 -18.98 1.95 0.78
C GLU A 125 -18.96 0.43 0.51
N ALA A 126 -18.04 -0.03 -0.32
CA ALA A 126 -17.85 -1.47 -0.60
C ALA A 126 -17.08 -2.24 0.50
N GLY A 127 -16.56 -1.53 1.51
CA GLY A 127 -15.74 -2.11 2.58
C GLY A 127 -14.39 -2.65 2.11
N MET A 128 -13.78 -2.01 1.10
CA MET A 128 -12.48 -2.38 0.54
C MET A 128 -11.32 -1.77 1.32
N ALA A 129 -10.22 -2.53 1.44
CA ALA A 129 -8.92 -2.01 1.82
C ALA A 129 -8.18 -1.52 0.57
N VAL A 130 -7.50 -0.37 0.64
CA VAL A 130 -6.83 0.27 -0.48
C VAL A 130 -5.40 0.67 -0.14
N CYS A 131 -4.43 0.10 -0.85
CA CYS A 131 -3.06 0.58 -0.91
C CYS A 131 -2.93 1.74 -1.89
N GLY A 132 -2.39 2.87 -1.44
CA GLY A 132 -2.28 4.09 -2.23
C GLY A 132 -3.48 5.04 -2.05
N ALA A 133 -3.84 5.84 -3.05
CA ALA A 133 -3.26 5.96 -4.38
C ALA A 133 -1.86 6.60 -4.39
N ASN A 134 -1.31 6.89 -5.58
CA ASN A 134 0.03 7.48 -5.76
C ASN A 134 1.11 6.72 -4.99
N CYS A 135 1.21 5.41 -5.24
CA CYS A 135 2.09 4.55 -4.49
C CYS A 135 2.91 3.64 -5.40
N MET A 136 3.91 2.97 -4.82
CA MET A 136 4.66 1.92 -5.51
C MET A 136 4.02 0.53 -5.35
N GLY A 137 2.97 0.41 -4.53
CA GLY A 137 2.28 -0.83 -4.22
C GLY A 137 2.73 -1.46 -2.90
N LEU A 138 2.67 -2.78 -2.81
CA LEU A 138 3.03 -3.53 -1.60
C LEU A 138 3.76 -4.83 -1.92
N PHE A 139 4.42 -5.39 -0.91
CA PHE A 139 4.92 -6.76 -0.92
C PHE A 139 4.63 -7.46 0.41
N ASN A 140 4.54 -8.78 0.34
CA ASN A 140 4.51 -9.70 1.46
C ASN A 140 5.54 -10.81 1.18
N SER A 141 6.66 -10.78 1.90
CA SER A 141 7.77 -11.73 1.73
C SER A 141 7.50 -13.09 2.37
N ILE A 142 6.52 -13.16 3.29
CA ILE A 142 6.10 -14.41 3.92
C ILE A 142 5.42 -15.30 2.87
N ASP A 143 4.45 -14.73 2.15
CA ASP A 143 3.70 -15.41 1.09
C ASP A 143 4.35 -15.29 -0.30
N ASP A 144 5.43 -14.53 -0.43
CA ASP A 144 6.16 -14.27 -1.69
C ASP A 144 5.25 -13.63 -2.77
N CYS A 145 4.41 -12.70 -2.32
CA CYS A 145 3.49 -11.92 -3.14
C CYS A 145 3.98 -10.47 -3.28
N ARG A 146 3.96 -9.91 -4.51
CA ARG A 146 4.51 -8.56 -4.80
C ARG A 146 3.59 -7.78 -5.72
N LEU A 147 2.74 -6.93 -5.16
CA LEU A 147 1.80 -6.12 -5.92
C LEU A 147 2.36 -4.71 -6.10
N SER A 148 3.40 -4.55 -6.93
CA SER A 148 4.15 -3.30 -7.05
C SER A 148 4.60 -2.96 -8.48
N LEU A 149 4.77 -1.66 -8.77
CA LEU A 149 5.21 -1.14 -10.09
C LEU A 149 6.73 -1.31 -10.32
N GLY A 150 7.50 -1.49 -9.25
CA GLY A 150 8.96 -1.59 -9.29
C GLY A 150 9.49 -2.96 -8.91
N ASP A 151 10.74 -3.21 -9.32
CA ASP A 151 11.49 -4.40 -8.94
C ASP A 151 12.11 -4.14 -7.56
N VAL A 152 11.35 -4.41 -6.51
CA VAL A 152 11.92 -4.41 -5.17
C VAL A 152 12.71 -5.71 -5.01
N THR A 153 14.02 -5.57 -4.89
CA THR A 153 14.97 -6.69 -4.80
C THR A 153 15.13 -7.13 -3.34
N GLY A 154 15.55 -8.36 -3.07
CA GLY A 154 15.79 -8.82 -1.69
C GLY A 154 14.54 -9.23 -0.89
N ILE A 155 13.33 -9.13 -1.45
CA ILE A 155 12.07 -9.62 -0.84
C ILE A 155 11.99 -11.15 -0.83
N ASP A 156 12.81 -11.82 -1.65
CA ASP A 156 12.88 -13.28 -1.73
C ASP A 156 13.23 -13.94 -0.39
N LEU A 157 13.88 -13.21 0.52
CA LEU A 157 14.15 -13.64 1.88
C LEU A 157 13.14 -13.04 2.88
N PRO A 158 12.30 -13.88 3.53
CA PRO A 158 11.37 -13.42 4.55
C PRO A 158 12.06 -12.67 5.69
N GLY A 159 11.45 -11.56 6.08
CA GLY A 159 11.87 -10.77 7.23
C GLY A 159 10.89 -10.82 8.39
N ARG A 160 11.16 -9.99 9.40
CA ARG A 160 10.29 -9.82 10.58
C ARG A 160 9.92 -8.37 10.87
N ILE A 161 10.31 -7.45 9.98
CA ILE A 161 10.01 -6.02 10.14
C ILE A 161 8.92 -5.65 9.16
N ALA A 162 7.85 -5.03 9.63
CA ALA A 162 6.87 -4.40 8.74
C ALA A 162 7.37 -3.02 8.31
N LEU A 163 7.21 -2.66 7.04
CA LEU A 163 7.53 -1.35 6.50
C LEU A 163 6.27 -0.64 6.03
N LEU A 164 5.97 0.52 6.62
CA LEU A 164 4.89 1.39 6.21
C LEU A 164 5.47 2.72 5.75
N SER A 165 5.25 3.12 4.50
CA SER A 165 5.90 4.32 3.96
C SER A 165 4.97 5.13 3.07
N HIS A 166 4.79 6.41 3.38
CA HIS A 166 4.08 7.35 2.50
C HIS A 166 4.85 7.56 1.19
N SER A 167 6.17 7.72 1.29
CA SER A 167 7.01 7.90 0.12
C SER A 167 7.29 6.57 -0.59
N GLY A 168 7.03 6.53 -1.89
CA GLY A 168 7.35 5.39 -2.75
C GLY A 168 8.86 5.18 -2.94
N SER A 169 9.66 6.25 -2.90
CA SER A 169 11.12 6.17 -3.08
C SER A 169 11.79 5.59 -1.83
N THR A 170 11.38 6.03 -0.63
CA THR A 170 11.87 5.45 0.63
C THR A 170 11.41 4.01 0.78
N TRP A 171 10.16 3.70 0.40
CA TRP A 171 9.66 2.33 0.37
C TRP A 171 10.52 1.42 -0.52
N SER A 172 10.80 1.85 -1.75
CA SER A 172 11.58 1.06 -2.71
C SER A 172 13.03 0.90 -2.26
N GLY A 173 13.64 1.96 -1.73
CA GLY A 173 15.03 1.97 -1.27
C GLY A 173 15.25 1.11 -0.03
N LEU A 174 14.36 1.21 0.97
CA LEU A 174 14.41 0.37 2.16
C LEU A 174 14.08 -1.09 1.81
N GLY A 175 13.03 -1.32 1.00
CA GLY A 175 12.66 -2.66 0.57
C GLY A 175 13.78 -3.39 -0.19
N SER A 176 14.56 -2.65 -1.00
CA SER A 176 15.67 -3.17 -1.81
C SER A 176 17.05 -3.07 -1.14
N ASN A 177 17.09 -2.91 0.18
CA ASN A 177 18.35 -2.68 0.88
C ASN A 177 19.31 -3.89 0.79
N HIS A 178 20.61 -3.61 0.93
CA HIS A 178 21.67 -4.64 1.01
C HIS A 178 22.20 -4.87 2.42
N ARG A 179 21.57 -4.27 3.44
CA ARG A 179 21.89 -4.48 4.85
C ARG A 179 21.32 -5.83 5.32
N PRO A 180 21.68 -6.37 6.49
CA PRO A 180 21.06 -7.60 7.04
C PRO A 180 19.65 -7.37 7.61
N VAL A 181 18.95 -6.32 7.18
CA VAL A 181 17.58 -5.98 7.58
C VAL A 181 16.62 -6.56 6.55
N ARG A 182 15.61 -7.31 7.02
CA ARG A 182 14.62 -7.95 6.15
C ARG A 182 13.21 -7.61 6.60
N PHE A 183 12.35 -7.36 5.62
CA PHE A 183 10.97 -6.96 5.84
C PHE A 183 10.01 -8.13 5.63
N SER A 184 9.01 -8.28 6.51
CA SER A 184 7.91 -9.26 6.37
C SER A 184 6.88 -8.76 5.36
N VAL A 185 6.38 -7.55 5.59
CA VAL A 185 5.41 -6.86 4.72
C VAL A 185 5.90 -5.44 4.51
N GLY A 186 5.78 -4.94 3.29
CA GLY A 186 6.05 -3.54 2.96
C GLY A 186 4.86 -2.94 2.23
N VAL A 187 4.34 -1.81 2.72
CA VAL A 187 3.23 -1.08 2.10
C VAL A 187 3.68 0.34 1.75
N SER A 188 3.64 0.67 0.46
CA SER A 188 3.71 2.05 0.00
C SER A 188 2.31 2.65 0.14
N MET A 189 2.06 3.36 1.23
CA MET A 189 0.72 3.85 1.59
C MET A 189 0.25 4.99 0.68
N GLY A 190 1.20 5.75 0.12
CA GLY A 190 0.93 6.87 -0.76
C GLY A 190 -0.03 7.88 -0.12
N ASN A 191 -1.13 8.14 -0.80
CA ASN A 191 -2.11 9.14 -0.38
C ASN A 191 -3.11 8.65 0.68
N GLU A 192 -3.14 7.37 1.05
CA GLU A 192 -4.11 6.79 2.02
C GLU A 192 -5.58 7.09 1.66
N VAL A 193 -5.96 6.80 0.41
CA VAL A 193 -7.26 7.21 -0.14
C VAL A 193 -8.43 6.59 0.64
N ALA A 194 -8.30 5.36 1.14
CA ALA A 194 -9.31 4.72 1.98
C ALA A 194 -8.75 4.04 3.23
N THR A 195 -7.54 3.48 3.16
CA THR A 195 -6.88 2.78 4.27
C THR A 195 -5.71 3.60 4.76
N GLY A 196 -5.67 3.91 6.06
CA GLY A 196 -4.62 4.71 6.67
C GLY A 196 -3.62 3.88 7.47
N VAL A 197 -2.53 4.52 7.89
CA VAL A 197 -1.50 3.97 8.76
C VAL A 197 -2.05 3.28 10.02
N PRO A 198 -3.14 3.74 10.70
CA PRO A 198 -3.65 3.03 11.86
C PRO A 198 -4.28 1.68 11.49
N ASP A 199 -4.87 1.56 10.30
CA ASP A 199 -5.44 0.30 9.82
C ASP A 199 -4.32 -0.73 9.57
N TYR A 200 -3.27 -0.30 8.85
CA TYR A 200 -2.10 -1.15 8.57
C TYR A 200 -1.37 -1.56 9.85
N LEU A 201 -1.10 -0.61 10.75
CA LEU A 201 -0.37 -0.89 11.99
C LEU A 201 -1.12 -1.91 12.85
N ASN A 202 -2.42 -1.70 13.10
CA ASN A 202 -3.22 -2.65 13.89
C ASN A 202 -3.26 -4.05 13.27
N TYR A 203 -3.35 -4.15 11.94
CA TYR A 203 -3.30 -5.46 11.28
C TYR A 203 -1.93 -6.13 11.46
N LEU A 204 -0.84 -5.39 11.29
CA LEU A 204 0.51 -5.93 11.27
C LEU A 204 1.01 -6.35 12.65
N ILE A 205 0.63 -5.65 13.73
CA ILE A 205 1.03 -6.01 15.11
C ILE A 205 0.36 -7.30 15.61
N GLU A 206 -0.74 -7.74 14.98
CA GLU A 206 -1.38 -9.02 15.30
C GLU A 206 -0.71 -10.21 14.58
N ARG A 207 0.23 -9.94 13.68
CA ARG A 207 0.89 -10.97 12.87
C ARG A 207 2.08 -11.58 13.63
N PRO A 208 2.15 -12.92 13.78
CA PRO A 208 3.24 -13.56 14.53
C PRO A 208 4.63 -13.33 13.92
N GLU A 209 4.70 -13.08 12.61
CA GLU A 209 5.92 -12.73 11.89
C GLU A 209 6.47 -11.34 12.22
N THR A 210 5.60 -10.39 12.63
CA THR A 210 5.97 -8.99 12.86
C THR A 210 6.64 -8.83 14.22
N ALA A 211 7.95 -8.62 14.21
CA ALA A 211 8.75 -8.33 15.40
C ALA A 211 8.94 -6.82 15.66
N ALA A 212 8.82 -5.99 14.61
CA ALA A 212 8.90 -4.53 14.71
C ALA A 212 8.22 -3.88 13.50
N VAL A 213 7.89 -2.59 13.60
CA VAL A 213 7.32 -1.79 12.51
C VAL A 213 8.16 -0.55 12.26
N ALA A 214 8.63 -0.38 11.03
CA ALA A 214 9.29 0.83 10.54
C ALA A 214 8.26 1.69 9.77
N MET A 215 8.13 2.96 10.15
CA MET A 215 7.19 3.91 9.55
C MET A 215 7.91 5.12 8.98
N VAL A 216 7.72 5.42 7.69
CA VAL A 216 8.15 6.66 7.07
C VAL A 216 6.91 7.51 6.77
N LEU A 217 6.71 8.56 7.57
CA LEU A 217 5.46 9.32 7.61
C LEU A 217 5.66 10.73 7.06
N GLU A 218 4.75 11.17 6.18
CA GLU A 218 4.67 12.57 5.76
C GLU A 218 3.63 13.33 6.59
N SER A 219 2.49 12.72 6.84
CA SER A 219 1.38 13.27 7.63
C SER A 219 0.61 12.14 8.31
N VAL A 220 -0.24 12.47 9.28
CA VAL A 220 -1.22 11.55 9.88
C VAL A 220 -2.58 12.22 9.73
N ARG A 221 -3.48 11.56 9.00
CA ARG A 221 -4.81 12.11 8.66
C ARG A 221 -5.82 11.95 9.79
N ASP A 222 -5.67 10.90 10.59
CA ASP A 222 -6.54 10.55 11.71
C ASP A 222 -5.68 10.34 12.97
N GLY A 223 -5.48 11.44 13.71
CA GLY A 223 -4.57 11.46 14.87
C GLY A 223 -5.05 10.58 16.02
N GLU A 224 -6.36 10.54 16.29
CA GLU A 224 -6.93 9.74 17.36
C GLU A 224 -6.74 8.24 17.10
N ARG A 225 -7.08 7.78 15.89
CA ARG A 225 -6.87 6.37 15.52
C ARG A 225 -5.39 6.01 15.48
N PHE A 226 -4.53 6.93 15.03
CA PHE A 226 -3.09 6.71 15.01
C PHE A 226 -2.51 6.54 16.41
N ILE A 227 -2.89 7.40 17.36
CA ILE A 227 -2.51 7.26 18.77
C ILE A 227 -2.97 5.91 19.32
N GLY A 228 -4.22 5.52 19.08
CA GLY A 228 -4.72 4.21 19.52
C GLY A 228 -3.94 3.04 18.91
N ALA A 229 -3.49 3.15 17.66
CA ALA A 229 -2.73 2.10 16.99
C ALA A 229 -1.29 1.97 17.53
N ILE A 230 -0.61 3.08 17.83
CA ILE A 230 0.74 3.03 18.45
C ILE A 230 0.66 2.57 19.93
N GLU A 231 -0.40 2.91 20.66
CA GLU A 231 -0.67 2.35 22.00
C GLU A 231 -0.91 0.83 21.94
N ALA A 232 -1.65 0.36 20.93
CA ALA A 232 -1.86 -1.06 20.72
C ALA A 232 -0.55 -1.79 20.41
N ALA A 233 0.33 -1.18 19.60
CA ALA A 233 1.66 -1.72 19.29
C ALA A 233 2.54 -1.85 20.55
N ASP A 234 2.59 -0.80 21.38
CA ASP A 234 3.31 -0.82 22.66
C ASP A 234 2.79 -1.91 23.60
N LYS A 235 1.46 -2.02 23.74
CA LYS A 235 0.81 -3.07 24.54
C LYS A 235 1.09 -4.48 24.00
N ALA A 236 1.20 -4.64 22.69
CA ALA A 236 1.57 -5.90 22.06
C ALA A 236 3.06 -6.23 22.19
N GLY A 237 3.89 -5.28 22.68
CA GLY A 237 5.34 -5.44 22.74
C GLY A 237 6.00 -5.42 21.37
N VAL A 238 5.36 -4.80 20.37
CA VAL A 238 5.91 -4.66 19.01
C VAL A 238 6.50 -3.25 18.88
N PRO A 239 7.84 -3.09 18.84
CA PRO A 239 8.47 -1.78 18.73
C PRO A 239 8.11 -1.08 17.42
N VAL A 240 7.91 0.23 17.51
CA VAL A 240 7.63 1.09 16.37
C VAL A 240 8.75 2.11 16.21
N VAL A 241 9.37 2.13 15.04
CA VAL A 241 10.41 3.10 14.65
C VAL A 241 9.82 4.02 13.59
N ALA A 242 9.89 5.34 13.78
CA ALA A 242 9.25 6.31 12.90
C ALA A 242 10.23 7.40 12.42
N LEU A 243 10.26 7.61 11.10
CA LEU A 243 10.87 8.77 10.46
C LEU A 243 9.77 9.72 9.99
N LYS A 244 9.69 10.90 10.59
CA LYS A 244 8.79 11.98 10.15
C LYS A 244 9.50 12.85 9.09
N LEU A 245 8.98 12.84 7.87
CA LEU A 245 9.43 13.70 6.78
C LEU A 245 8.84 15.12 6.91
N GLY A 246 9.41 16.10 6.20
CA GLY A 246 8.84 17.46 6.13
C GLY A 246 9.06 18.32 7.39
N ARG A 247 10.19 18.14 8.09
CA ARG A 247 10.48 18.73 9.41
C ARG A 247 10.77 20.23 9.41
N SER A 248 11.30 20.78 8.31
CA SER A 248 11.62 22.21 8.18
C SER A 248 10.50 22.97 7.49
N ASP A 249 10.38 24.28 7.74
CA ASP A 249 9.39 25.13 7.05
C ASP A 249 9.50 25.02 5.52
N LEU A 250 10.74 24.93 4.99
CA LEU A 250 11.01 24.72 3.57
C LEU A 250 10.53 23.33 3.09
N ALA A 251 10.79 22.27 3.87
CA ALA A 251 10.35 20.92 3.55
C ALA A 251 8.83 20.75 3.69
N ARG A 252 8.18 21.53 4.56
CA ARG A 252 6.73 21.64 4.68
C ARG A 252 6.11 22.29 3.44
N GLU A 253 6.72 23.33 2.90
CA GLU A 253 6.29 23.97 1.65
C GLU A 253 6.44 23.02 0.44
N PHE A 254 7.55 22.28 0.36
CA PHE A 254 7.72 21.21 -0.63
C PHE A 254 6.72 20.05 -0.43
N ALA A 255 6.48 19.60 0.81
CA ALA A 255 5.50 18.54 1.08
C ALA A 255 4.06 18.97 0.79
N LEU A 256 3.72 20.25 1.04
CA LEU A 256 2.44 20.86 0.67
C LEU A 256 2.23 20.81 -0.85
N SER A 257 3.25 21.19 -1.63
CA SER A 257 3.16 21.16 -3.10
C SER A 257 3.09 19.75 -3.70
N HIS A 258 3.63 18.73 -3.01
CA HIS A 258 3.66 17.34 -3.49
C HIS A 258 2.45 16.50 -3.06
N SER A 259 1.90 16.73 -1.86
CA SER A 259 0.85 15.89 -1.26
C SER A 259 -0.48 16.61 -0.98
N GLY A 260 -0.49 17.95 -1.02
CA GLY A 260 -1.68 18.77 -0.73
C GLY A 260 -2.19 18.72 0.72
N ALA A 261 -1.52 17.99 1.63
CA ALA A 261 -1.91 17.89 3.03
C ALA A 261 -1.17 18.91 3.90
N LEU A 262 -1.88 19.60 4.81
CA LEU A 262 -1.25 20.42 5.85
C LEU A 262 -0.34 19.52 6.70
N ALA A 263 0.97 19.71 6.60
CA ALA A 263 1.89 19.05 7.52
C ALA A 263 1.60 19.56 8.93
N GLY A 264 1.21 18.65 9.84
CA GLY A 264 1.04 18.95 11.25
C GLY A 264 2.35 19.40 11.90
N ASP A 265 2.26 20.18 12.97
CA ASP A 265 3.42 20.68 13.72
C ASP A 265 4.32 19.52 14.17
N ASP A 266 5.60 19.55 13.75
CA ASP A 266 6.57 18.50 14.05
C ASP A 266 6.74 18.28 15.56
N ARG A 267 6.55 19.34 16.36
CA ARG A 267 6.61 19.27 17.84
C ARG A 267 5.50 18.41 18.43
N VAL A 268 4.35 18.34 17.77
CA VAL A 268 3.24 17.48 18.19
C VAL A 268 3.60 16.02 17.92
N TYR A 269 4.21 15.72 16.77
CA TYR A 269 4.70 14.37 16.48
C TYR A 269 5.74 13.94 17.51
N ASP A 270 6.70 14.80 17.86
CA ASP A 270 7.69 14.51 18.91
C ASP A 270 7.05 14.16 20.25
N ALA A 271 6.11 14.98 20.71
CA ALA A 271 5.43 14.77 21.98
C ALA A 271 4.61 13.48 22.00
N VAL A 272 3.91 13.18 20.90
CA VAL A 272 3.14 11.93 20.75
C VAL A 272 4.08 10.73 20.73
N PHE A 273 5.14 10.75 19.91
CA PHE A 273 6.06 9.62 19.81
C PHE A 273 6.75 9.32 21.15
N ALA A 274 7.23 10.36 21.84
CA ALA A 274 7.85 10.21 23.15
C ALA A 274 6.88 9.66 24.21
N ARG A 275 5.60 10.05 24.15
CA ARG A 275 4.58 9.58 25.10
C ARG A 275 4.18 8.12 24.89
N HIS A 276 4.22 7.64 23.65
CA HIS A 276 3.69 6.32 23.26
C HIS A 276 4.79 5.35 22.81
N ASN A 277 6.01 5.52 23.32
CA ASN A 277 7.16 4.63 23.08
C ASN A 277 7.49 4.38 21.59
N VAL A 278 7.21 5.36 20.72
CA VAL A 278 7.65 5.30 19.32
C VAL A 278 9.08 5.84 19.24
N VAL A 279 9.99 5.02 18.73
CA VAL A 279 11.39 5.42 18.50
C VAL A 279 11.42 6.32 17.28
N ARG A 280 11.53 7.63 17.52
CA ARG A 280 11.73 8.59 16.43
C ARG A 280 13.19 8.55 15.97
N VAL A 281 13.39 8.51 14.66
CA VAL A 281 14.71 8.61 14.01
C VAL A 281 14.76 9.81 13.08
N ASP A 282 15.96 10.29 12.80
CA ASP A 282 16.22 11.49 12.02
C ASP A 282 16.63 11.20 10.58
N ALA A 283 17.08 9.98 10.29
CA ALA A 283 17.53 9.53 8.98
C ALA A 283 17.11 8.10 8.65
N LEU A 284 17.07 7.78 7.35
CA LEU A 284 16.83 6.41 6.88
C LEU A 284 17.94 5.44 7.31
N ASP A 285 19.18 5.91 7.43
CA ASP A 285 20.29 5.06 7.90
C ASP A 285 20.09 4.66 9.37
N GLU A 286 19.67 5.59 10.23
CA GLU A 286 19.37 5.33 11.64
C GLU A 286 18.17 4.39 11.81
N MET A 287 17.17 4.46 10.91
CA MET A 287 16.06 3.49 10.88
C MET A 287 16.54 2.05 10.62
N MET A 288 17.68 1.91 9.94
CA MET A 288 18.21 0.64 9.44
C MET A 288 19.40 0.10 10.26
N ASP A 289 19.76 0.78 11.35
CA ASP A 289 20.78 0.37 12.34
C ASP A 289 20.11 -0.39 13.51
#